data_AF-A0A843K5Q8-F1
#
_entry.id   AF-A0A843K5Q8-F1
#
_cell.length_a   1.000
_cell.length_b   1.000
_cell.length_c   1.000
_cell.angle_alpha   90.00
_cell.angle_beta   90.00
_cell.angle_gamma   90.00
#
_symmetry.space_group_name_H-M   'P 1'
#
loop_
_entity.id
_entity.type
_entity.pdbx_description
1 polymer ?
#
loop_
_entity_poly.entity_id
_entity_poly.type
_entity_poly.pdbx_seq_one_letter_code
_entity_poly.pdbx_strand_id
1 'polypeptide(L)'
;MNERLNSTENQAGPCGILCGSCPLGGSIVAESASRTRKHITECDIPNWAPFVPGGEAIDWTAVDLGLAWMETYARCAGCENGGGPPDCTIRACAREKGYDLCSSCEELDGCTRFEWLRDQGQMIKDRLNENSGLSKEEYIKKMTAKMP
;
A
#
# COMPACT_ATOMS: atom_id res chain seq x y z
N MET A 1 17.86 -10.73 4.99
CA MET A 1 17.29 -9.42 4.64
C MET A 1 16.95 -9.48 3.16
N ASN A 2 15.66 -9.67 2.82
CA ASN A 2 15.24 -9.97 1.45
C ASN A 2 15.27 -8.70 0.59
N GLU A 3 16.14 -8.64 -0.42
CA GLU A 3 16.24 -7.57 -1.43
C GLU A 3 14.91 -7.25 -2.16
N ARG A 4 13.90 -8.14 -2.05
CA ARG A 4 12.55 -7.92 -2.60
C ARG A 4 11.70 -6.87 -1.86
N LEU A 5 12.11 -6.43 -0.66
CA LEU A 5 11.35 -5.45 0.13
C LEU A 5 11.55 -4.01 -0.36
N ASN A 6 12.69 -3.72 -0.98
CA ASN A 6 13.03 -2.36 -1.43
C ASN A 6 12.56 -2.03 -2.86
N SER A 7 11.89 -2.94 -3.57
CA SER A 7 11.59 -2.72 -5.00
C SER A 7 10.37 -1.82 -5.25
N THR A 8 9.54 -1.56 -4.23
CA THR A 8 8.29 -0.80 -4.35
C THR A 8 8.38 0.64 -3.87
N GLU A 9 9.45 1.01 -3.14
CA GLU A 9 9.62 2.35 -2.55
C GLU A 9 9.67 3.45 -3.63
N ASN A 10 10.23 3.12 -4.79
CA ASN A 10 10.38 4.04 -5.92
C ASN A 10 9.39 3.77 -7.05
N GLN A 11 8.19 3.26 -6.74
CA GLN A 11 7.16 2.98 -7.74
C GLN A 11 5.91 3.83 -7.53
N ALA A 12 5.29 4.22 -8.64
CA ALA A 12 3.95 4.79 -8.65
C ALA A 12 3.06 4.08 -9.67
N GLY A 13 1.79 3.90 -9.34
CA GLY A 13 0.80 3.58 -10.36
C GLY A 13 0.54 4.78 -11.28
N PRO A 14 -0.12 4.60 -12.44
CA PRO A 14 -0.56 5.73 -13.26
C PRO A 14 -1.48 6.70 -12.52
N CYS A 15 -2.20 6.21 -11.51
CA CYS A 15 -2.95 7.04 -10.56
C CYS A 15 -2.09 7.95 -9.68
N GLY A 16 -0.75 7.90 -9.74
CA GLY A 16 0.13 8.70 -8.90
C GLY A 16 0.21 8.26 -7.43
N ILE A 17 -0.40 7.14 -7.05
CA ILE A 17 -0.21 6.56 -5.71
C ILE A 17 1.19 5.96 -5.64
N LEU A 18 2.01 6.40 -4.68
CA LEU A 18 3.32 5.81 -4.40
C LEU A 18 3.15 4.46 -3.71
N CYS A 19 3.74 3.41 -4.27
CA CYS A 19 3.63 2.06 -3.70
C CYS A 19 4.27 2.00 -2.32
N GLY A 20 5.39 2.69 -2.09
CA GLY A 20 6.01 2.82 -0.76
C GLY A 20 5.13 3.51 0.30
N SER A 21 4.21 4.39 -0.12
CA SER A 21 3.25 5.04 0.80
C SER A 21 2.00 4.19 1.09
N CYS A 22 1.76 3.14 0.30
CA CYS A 22 0.63 2.24 0.50
C CYS A 22 0.95 1.26 1.65
N PRO A 23 0.07 1.05 2.64
CA PRO A 23 0.36 0.15 3.76
C PRO A 23 0.75 -1.28 3.37
N LEU A 24 0.26 -1.78 2.23
CA LEU A 24 0.64 -3.09 1.69
C LEU A 24 1.90 -3.02 0.84
N GLY A 25 2.11 -1.94 0.07
CA GLY A 25 3.27 -1.77 -0.81
C GLY A 25 4.55 -1.40 -0.06
N GLY A 26 4.44 -0.55 0.95
CA GLY A 26 5.51 -0.18 1.88
C GLY A 26 5.65 -1.13 3.07
N SER A 27 5.06 -2.33 3.01
CA SER A 27 5.19 -3.38 4.04
C SER A 27 4.70 -3.05 5.46
N ILE A 28 4.13 -1.87 5.70
CA ILE A 28 3.67 -1.42 7.04
C ILE A 28 2.79 -2.46 7.73
N VAL A 29 1.84 -3.07 7.01
CA VAL A 29 0.93 -4.08 7.59
C VAL A 29 1.68 -5.34 8.00
N ALA A 30 2.54 -5.86 7.12
CA ALA A 30 3.31 -7.06 7.37
C ALA A 30 4.35 -6.86 8.50
N GLU A 31 5.00 -5.71 8.55
CA GLU A 31 5.93 -5.34 9.63
C GLU A 31 5.22 -5.14 10.96
N SER A 32 4.03 -4.52 10.94
CA SER A 32 3.19 -4.39 12.14
C SER A 32 2.81 -5.76 12.68
N ALA A 33 2.42 -6.70 11.81
CA ALA A 33 2.11 -8.07 12.23
C ALA A 33 3.34 -8.77 12.85
N SER A 34 4.51 -8.65 12.21
CA SER A 34 5.78 -9.21 12.72
C SER A 34 6.14 -8.62 14.10
N ARG A 35 6.03 -7.29 14.26
CA ARG A 35 6.29 -6.61 15.54
C ARG A 35 5.32 -7.02 16.64
N THR A 36 4.02 -7.09 16.33
CA THR A 36 3.01 -7.55 17.30
C THR A 36 3.29 -8.99 17.73
N ARG A 37 3.59 -9.88 16.78
CA ARG A 37 3.94 -11.28 17.06
C ARG A 37 5.17 -11.38 17.96
N LYS A 38 6.20 -10.58 17.69
CA LYS A 38 7.40 -10.48 18.53
C LYS A 38 7.04 -10.05 19.97
N HIS A 39 6.23 -9.01 20.13
CA HIS A 39 5.84 -8.53 21.46
C HIS A 39 4.96 -9.53 22.23
N ILE A 40 4.08 -10.28 21.55
CA ILE A 40 3.31 -11.36 22.17
C ILE A 40 4.25 -12.39 22.81
N THR A 41 5.31 -12.79 22.10
CA THR A 41 6.32 -13.72 22.60
C THR A 41 7.19 -13.13 23.71
N GLU A 42 7.73 -11.91 23.51
CA GLU A 42 8.63 -11.27 24.48
C GLU A 42 7.95 -10.97 25.82
N CYS A 43 6.67 -10.64 25.79
CA CYS A 43 5.89 -10.38 27.00
C CYS A 43 5.22 -11.64 27.57
N ASP A 44 5.41 -12.82 26.95
CA ASP A 44 4.78 -14.08 27.34
C ASP A 44 3.26 -13.96 27.54
N ILE A 45 2.61 -13.19 26.65
CA ILE A 45 1.19 -12.83 26.79
C ILE A 45 0.28 -14.05 26.95
N PRO A 46 0.44 -15.15 26.18
CA PRO A 46 -0.41 -16.32 26.33
C PRO A 46 -0.40 -16.94 27.73
N ASN A 47 0.71 -16.82 28.45
CA ASN A 47 0.87 -17.40 29.78
C ASN A 47 0.10 -16.62 30.84
N TRP A 48 0.11 -15.28 30.78
CA TRP A 48 -0.57 -14.47 31.78
C TRP A 48 -1.97 -13.98 31.37
N ALA A 49 -2.32 -14.02 30.07
CA ALA A 49 -3.62 -13.59 29.58
C ALA A 49 -4.81 -14.23 30.31
N PRO A 50 -4.82 -15.53 30.67
CA PRO A 50 -5.93 -16.13 31.41
C PRO A 50 -6.19 -15.54 32.82
N PHE A 51 -5.26 -14.75 33.37
CA PHE A 51 -5.42 -14.08 34.66
C PHE A 51 -6.00 -12.66 34.56
N VAL A 52 -6.24 -12.16 33.34
CA VAL A 52 -6.91 -10.88 33.09
C VAL A 52 -8.29 -11.11 32.44
N PRO A 53 -9.30 -10.24 32.69
CA PRO A 53 -10.65 -10.45 32.19
C PRO A 53 -10.72 -10.73 30.68
N GLY A 54 -11.26 -11.89 30.31
CA GLY A 54 -11.50 -12.31 28.92
C GLY A 54 -10.30 -12.90 28.21
N GLY A 55 -9.11 -12.95 28.84
CA GLY A 55 -7.92 -13.50 28.21
C GLY A 55 -7.93 -15.03 28.09
N GLU A 56 -8.70 -15.72 28.92
CA GLU A 56 -8.92 -17.17 28.86
C GLU A 56 -9.67 -17.62 27.60
N ALA A 57 -10.42 -16.70 26.98
CA ALA A 57 -11.19 -16.98 25.77
C ALA A 57 -10.38 -16.82 24.47
N ILE A 58 -9.15 -16.30 24.56
CA ILE A 58 -8.32 -16.01 23.39
C ILE A 58 -7.56 -17.27 22.95
N ASP A 59 -7.79 -17.69 21.71
CA ASP A 59 -6.95 -18.70 21.06
C ASP A 59 -5.65 -18.07 20.54
N TRP A 60 -4.61 -18.12 21.37
CA TRP A 60 -3.28 -17.59 21.02
C TRP A 60 -2.62 -18.35 19.87
N THR A 61 -3.00 -19.61 19.61
CA THR A 61 -2.51 -20.36 18.45
C THR A 61 -3.09 -19.78 17.16
N ALA A 62 -4.38 -19.49 17.15
CA ALA A 62 -5.04 -18.84 16.01
C ALA A 62 -4.51 -17.42 15.78
N VAL A 63 -4.22 -16.67 16.85
CA VAL A 63 -3.60 -15.33 16.77
C VAL A 63 -2.21 -15.41 16.12
N ASP A 64 -1.35 -16.33 16.57
CA ASP A 64 -0.01 -16.52 15.99
C ASP A 64 -0.08 -16.86 14.50
N LEU A 65 -0.97 -17.78 14.14
CA LEU A 65 -1.19 -18.20 12.75
C LEU A 65 -1.63 -17.03 11.86
N GLY A 66 -2.57 -16.22 12.35
CA GLY A 66 -3.05 -15.03 11.63
C GLY A 66 -1.95 -14.00 11.41
N LEU A 67 -1.17 -13.70 12.46
CA LEU A 67 -0.07 -12.74 12.36
C LEU A 67 1.06 -13.25 11.45
N ALA A 68 1.40 -14.53 11.52
CA ALA A 68 2.39 -15.15 10.64
C ALA A 68 1.95 -15.12 9.16
N TRP A 69 0.66 -15.37 8.89
CA TRP A 69 0.10 -15.22 7.55
C TRP A 69 0.20 -13.78 7.06
N MET A 70 -0.17 -12.79 7.89
CA MET A 70 -0.10 -11.37 7.53
C MET A 70 1.35 -10.91 7.27
N GLU A 71 2.29 -11.32 8.11
CA GLU A 71 3.73 -11.04 7.94
C GLU A 71 4.24 -11.53 6.57
N THR A 72 3.70 -12.64 6.07
CA THR A 72 4.09 -13.24 4.79
C THR A 72 3.34 -12.62 3.61
N TYR A 73 2.02 -12.49 3.71
CA TYR A 73 1.13 -12.27 2.57
C TYR A 73 0.44 -10.91 2.53
N ALA A 74 0.43 -10.15 3.63
CA ALA A 74 -0.12 -8.79 3.64
C ALA A 74 0.87 -7.78 3.04
N ARG A 75 1.35 -8.10 1.83
CA ARG A 75 2.35 -7.35 1.06
C ARG A 75 1.85 -7.20 -0.38
N CYS A 76 2.21 -6.10 -1.03
CA CYS A 76 1.89 -5.84 -2.42
C CYS A 76 3.18 -5.69 -3.23
N ALA A 77 3.27 -6.36 -4.38
CA ALA A 77 4.44 -6.30 -5.26
C ALA A 77 4.62 -4.92 -5.95
N GLY A 78 3.66 -4.01 -5.80
CA GLY A 78 3.65 -2.71 -6.48
C GLY A 78 3.01 -2.78 -7.87
N CYS A 79 2.52 -1.64 -8.34
CA CYS A 79 1.68 -1.56 -9.54
C CYS A 79 2.41 -2.05 -10.82
N GLU A 80 3.71 -1.80 -10.91
CA GLU A 80 4.54 -2.17 -12.07
C GLU A 80 4.90 -3.65 -12.09
N ASN A 81 4.88 -4.33 -10.94
CA ASN A 81 5.16 -5.76 -10.83
C ASN A 81 3.88 -6.61 -10.78
N GLY A 82 2.74 -6.07 -11.24
CA GLY A 82 1.46 -6.78 -11.27
C GLY A 82 0.69 -6.78 -9.94
N GLY A 83 1.09 -5.95 -8.97
CA GLY A 83 0.33 -5.72 -7.74
C GLY A 83 -0.88 -4.80 -7.93
N GLY A 84 -1.52 -4.43 -6.82
CA GLY A 84 -2.78 -3.66 -6.81
C GLY A 84 -3.98 -4.49 -7.29
N PRO A 85 -5.15 -3.85 -7.49
CA PRO A 85 -6.34 -4.56 -7.98
C PRO A 85 -6.07 -5.18 -9.36
N PRO A 86 -6.44 -6.45 -9.61
CA PRO A 86 -6.17 -7.12 -10.89
C PRO A 86 -6.88 -6.44 -12.07
N ASP A 87 -8.09 -5.94 -11.83
CA ASP A 87 -9.01 -5.29 -12.78
C ASP A 87 -8.97 -3.76 -12.73
N CYS A 88 -7.85 -3.17 -12.25
CA CYS A 88 -7.69 -1.73 -12.15
C CYS A 88 -7.91 -1.00 -13.50
N THR A 89 -9.05 -0.33 -13.63
CA THR A 89 -9.47 0.37 -14.85
C THR A 89 -8.59 1.58 -15.18
N ILE A 90 -8.00 2.22 -14.16
CA ILE A 90 -7.04 3.32 -14.33
C ILE A 90 -5.78 2.82 -15.04
N ARG A 91 -5.23 1.69 -14.57
CA ARG A 91 -4.02 1.09 -15.17
C ARG A 91 -4.27 0.62 -16.59
N ALA A 92 -5.41 -0.02 -16.84
CA ALA A 92 -5.78 -0.46 -18.19
C ALA A 92 -5.87 0.72 -19.16
N CYS A 93 -6.56 1.79 -18.77
CA CYS A 93 -6.71 3.01 -19.57
C CYS A 93 -5.37 3.70 -19.84
N ALA A 94 -4.53 3.88 -18.80
CA ALA A 94 -3.24 4.51 -18.96
C ALA A 94 -2.32 3.72 -19.91
N ARG A 95 -2.34 2.38 -19.82
CA ARG A 95 -1.58 1.52 -20.73
C ARG A 95 -2.06 1.63 -22.18
N GLU A 96 -3.38 1.68 -22.39
CA GLU A 96 -3.98 1.86 -23.72
C GLU A 96 -3.61 3.21 -24.34
N LYS A 97 -3.61 4.28 -23.53
CA LYS A 97 -3.24 5.63 -23.96
C LYS A 97 -1.73 5.89 -23.98
N GLY A 98 -0.91 4.96 -23.49
CA GLY A 98 0.55 5.10 -23.43
C GLY A 98 1.06 6.09 -22.37
N TYR A 99 0.31 6.27 -21.27
CA TYR A 99 0.68 7.17 -20.19
C TYR A 99 1.34 6.44 -19.01
N ASP A 100 2.47 6.98 -18.54
CA ASP A 100 3.11 6.56 -17.31
C ASP A 100 2.40 7.10 -16.06
N LEU A 101 1.84 8.30 -16.15
CA LEU A 101 1.02 8.96 -15.14
C LEU A 101 -0.22 9.59 -15.78
N CYS A 102 -1.35 9.52 -15.09
CA CYS A 102 -2.60 10.12 -15.55
C CYS A 102 -2.54 11.66 -15.60
N SER A 103 -1.54 12.31 -15.02
CA SER A 103 -1.29 13.75 -15.14
C SER A 103 -0.98 14.22 -16.56
N SER A 104 -0.65 13.28 -17.47
CA SER A 104 -0.50 13.51 -18.91
C SER A 104 -1.84 13.44 -19.67
N CYS A 105 -2.96 13.13 -19.01
CA CYS A 105 -4.26 13.00 -19.64
C CYS A 105 -5.09 14.28 -19.49
N GLU A 106 -5.47 14.89 -20.61
CA GLU A 106 -6.29 16.12 -20.63
C GLU A 106 -7.72 15.91 -20.08
N GLU A 107 -8.18 14.66 -20.02
CA GLU A 107 -9.51 14.28 -19.51
C GLU A 107 -9.51 13.97 -18.00
N LEU A 108 -8.39 14.18 -17.30
CA LEU A 108 -8.23 13.73 -15.91
C LEU A 108 -9.33 14.25 -14.99
N ASP A 109 -9.68 15.54 -15.07
CA ASP A 109 -10.66 16.19 -14.20
C ASP A 109 -12.02 15.47 -14.20
N GLY A 110 -12.50 15.08 -15.39
CA GLY A 110 -13.75 14.36 -15.60
C GLY A 110 -13.64 12.84 -15.54
N CYS A 111 -12.47 12.28 -15.21
CA CYS A 111 -12.24 10.84 -15.29
C CYS A 111 -12.94 10.08 -14.15
N THR A 112 -14.00 9.35 -14.50
CA THR A 112 -14.80 8.53 -13.57
C THR A 112 -14.07 7.27 -13.06
N ARG A 113 -12.94 6.89 -13.70
CA ARG A 113 -12.15 5.71 -13.29
C ARG A 113 -11.53 5.83 -11.90
N PHE A 114 -11.53 7.02 -11.30
CA PHE A 114 -11.07 7.26 -9.92
C PHE A 114 -12.20 7.15 -8.88
N GLU A 115 -13.46 7.00 -9.26
CA GLU A 115 -14.61 7.03 -8.33
C GLU A 115 -14.60 5.91 -7.29
N TRP A 116 -14.04 4.74 -7.62
CA TRP A 116 -13.91 3.62 -6.67
C TRP A 116 -12.93 3.93 -5.52
N LEU A 117 -12.10 4.97 -5.65
CA LEU A 117 -11.25 5.51 -4.59
C LEU A 117 -11.99 6.51 -3.67
N ARG A 118 -13.28 6.77 -3.95
CA ARG A 118 -14.16 7.66 -3.16
C ARG A 118 -13.52 9.04 -2.97
N ASP A 119 -13.55 9.58 -1.75
CA ASP A 119 -13.02 10.90 -1.41
C ASP A 119 -11.53 11.06 -1.77
N GLN A 120 -10.76 9.96 -1.76
CA GLN A 120 -9.35 10.00 -2.17
C GLN A 120 -9.18 10.18 -3.68
N GLY A 121 -10.17 9.78 -4.48
CA GLY A 121 -10.12 9.88 -5.93
C GLY A 121 -9.94 11.33 -6.41
N GLN A 122 -10.70 12.28 -5.86
CA GLN A 122 -10.58 13.68 -6.23
C GLN A 122 -9.23 14.26 -5.77
N MET A 123 -8.83 14.00 -4.52
CA MET A 123 -7.53 14.45 -3.99
C MET A 123 -6.36 13.96 -4.83
N ILE A 124 -6.44 12.71 -5.32
CA ILE A 124 -5.40 12.14 -6.19
C ILE A 124 -5.37 12.83 -7.55
N LYS A 125 -6.53 13.11 -8.17
CA LYS A 125 -6.62 13.86 -9.42
C LYS A 125 -6.03 15.26 -9.27
N ASP A 126 -6.42 15.98 -8.22
CA ASP A 126 -5.93 17.34 -7.93
C ASP A 126 -4.40 17.34 -7.81
N ARG A 127 -3.84 16.39 -7.05
CA ARG A 127 -2.39 16.22 -6.93
C ARG A 127 -1.72 15.89 -8.26
N LEU A 128 -2.32 15.06 -9.10
CA LEU A 128 -1.78 14.77 -10.43
C LEU A 128 -1.78 16.03 -11.31
N ASN A 129 -2.84 16.84 -11.27
CA ASN A 129 -2.94 18.11 -11.99
C ASN A 129 -1.89 19.12 -11.53
N GLU A 130 -1.72 19.29 -10.22
CA GLU A 130 -0.67 20.15 -9.62
C GLU A 130 0.75 19.75 -10.01
N ASN A 131 0.92 18.52 -10.50
CA ASN A 131 2.19 17.95 -10.92
C ASN A 131 2.18 17.55 -12.41
N SER A 132 1.29 18.16 -13.21
CA SER A 132 1.29 17.99 -14.66
C SER A 132 2.62 18.47 -15.26
N GLY A 133 3.07 17.77 -16.30
CA GLY A 133 4.35 18.01 -16.96
C GLY A 133 5.58 17.37 -16.28
N LEU A 134 5.46 16.84 -15.06
CA LEU A 134 6.53 16.03 -14.47
C LEU A 134 6.58 14.65 -15.12
N SER A 135 7.80 14.17 -15.36
CA SER A 135 8.02 12.74 -15.59
C SER A 135 7.66 11.92 -14.36
N LYS A 136 7.45 10.62 -14.55
CA LYS A 136 7.14 9.71 -13.44
C LYS A 136 8.22 9.70 -12.36
N GLU A 137 9.50 9.72 -12.76
CA GLU A 137 10.63 9.75 -11.84
C GLU A 137 10.66 11.05 -11.01
N GLU A 138 10.44 12.20 -11.65
CA GLU A 138 10.38 13.50 -10.96
C GLU A 138 9.20 13.57 -9.99
N TYR A 139 8.03 13.06 -10.41
CA TYR A 139 6.86 12.96 -9.56
C TYR A 139 7.13 12.10 -8.33
N ILE A 140 7.70 10.91 -8.50
CA ILE A 140 8.06 10.00 -7.40
C ILE A 140 9.02 10.70 -6.44
N LYS A 141 10.12 11.26 -6.95
CA LYS A 141 11.11 11.98 -6.14
C LYS A 141 10.49 13.12 -5.33
N LYS A 142 9.62 13.92 -5.96
CA LYS A 142 8.94 15.05 -5.31
C LYS A 142 7.95 14.59 -4.25
N MET A 143 7.21 13.52 -4.51
CA MET A 143 6.21 13.00 -3.59
C MET A 143 6.86 12.29 -2.40
N THR A 144 7.92 11.50 -2.62
CA THR A 144 8.68 10.84 -1.55
C THR A 144 9.33 11.86 -0.61
N ALA A 145 9.86 12.98 -1.13
CA ALA A 145 10.45 14.04 -0.32
C ALA A 145 9.44 14.78 0.59
N LYS A 146 8.13 14.64 0.33
CA LYS A 146 7.05 15.21 1.15
C LYS A 146 6.49 14.23 2.16
N MET A 147 6.94 12.97 2.15
CA MET A 147 6.53 11.98 3.13
C MET A 147 7.25 12.27 4.47
N PRO A 148 6.53 12.26 5.60
CA PRO A 148 7.08 12.51 6.93
C PRO A 148 8.04 11.41 7.40
#